data_AF-A0A7X9E3A9-F1
#
_entry.id   AF-A0A7X9E3A9-F1
#
_cell.length_a   1.000
_cell.length_b   1.000
_cell.length_c   1.000
_cell.angle_alpha   90.00
_cell.angle_beta   90.00
_cell.angle_gamma   90.00
#
_symmetry.space_group_name_H-M   'P 1'
#
loop_
_entity.id
_entity.type
_entity.pdbx_description
1 polymer ?
#
loop_
_entity_poly.entity_id
_entity_poly.type
_entity_poly.pdbx_seq_one_letter_code
_entity_poly.pdbx_strand_id
1 'polypeptide(L)'
;SFLNAPNTNYGTDTNFKLCDDPTFKAYVFIKFSLVPNIKSAYLYWYNYNFPGGTGTIYSNNADWTETGLTWNNMPAAGSSYGTIGTDAGWNSSGNLINLVNLWRTTNYGLQIRSDNINTAYEYSREGAYSPYLLVNYVPANFFIFF
;
A
#
# COMPACT_ATOMS: atom_id res chain seq x y z
N SER A 1 -10.84 7.09 -15.12
CA SER A 1 -10.15 7.80 -14.03
C SER A 1 -11.04 7.71 -12.80
N PHE A 2 -10.49 7.75 -11.58
CA PHE A 2 -11.35 7.75 -10.41
C PHE A 2 -12.23 9.01 -10.31
N LEU A 3 -11.81 10.14 -10.89
CA LEU A 3 -12.65 11.36 -10.98
C LEU A 3 -13.78 11.25 -12.02
N ASN A 4 -13.57 10.56 -13.14
CA ASN A 4 -14.57 10.40 -14.21
C ASN A 4 -15.37 9.09 -14.10
N ALA A 5 -15.03 8.25 -13.12
CA ALA A 5 -15.69 6.98 -12.81
C ALA A 5 -15.68 6.72 -11.28
N PRO A 6 -16.29 7.62 -10.48
CA PRO A 6 -16.08 7.65 -9.03
C PRO A 6 -16.72 6.48 -8.26
N ASN A 7 -17.60 5.72 -8.92
CA ASN A 7 -18.24 4.53 -8.37
C ASN A 7 -17.67 3.23 -8.96
N THR A 8 -16.62 3.29 -9.79
CA THR A 8 -15.99 2.11 -10.37
C THR A 8 -14.93 1.57 -9.41
N ASN A 9 -14.96 0.26 -9.19
CA ASN A 9 -13.93 -0.48 -8.47
C ASN A 9 -12.89 -1.03 -9.45
N TYR A 10 -11.63 -1.04 -9.02
CA TYR A 10 -10.49 -1.52 -9.80
C TYR A 10 -9.68 -2.58 -9.04
N GLY A 11 -10.27 -3.21 -8.02
CA GLY A 11 -9.58 -4.14 -7.11
C GLY A 11 -9.10 -5.44 -7.77
N THR A 12 -9.59 -5.74 -8.98
CA THR A 12 -9.21 -6.94 -9.76
C THR A 12 -8.29 -6.64 -10.94
N ASP A 13 -7.89 -5.38 -11.12
CA ASP A 13 -6.96 -5.03 -12.19
C ASP A 13 -5.58 -5.61 -11.92
N THR A 14 -4.83 -5.98 -12.96
CA THR A 14 -3.47 -6.54 -12.85
C THR A 14 -2.42 -5.50 -12.48
N ASN A 15 -2.82 -4.22 -12.46
CA ASN A 15 -1.98 -3.09 -12.15
C ASN A 15 -2.77 -2.07 -11.34
N PHE A 16 -2.08 -1.38 -10.44
CA PHE A 16 -2.60 -0.20 -9.79
C PHE A 16 -1.88 1.03 -10.32
N LYS A 17 -2.62 2.14 -10.34
CA LYS A 17 -2.16 3.42 -10.85
C LYS A 17 -1.97 4.38 -9.69
N LEU A 18 -0.83 5.04 -9.64
CA LEU A 18 -0.57 6.19 -8.77
C LEU A 18 -0.49 7.44 -9.64
N CYS A 19 -1.36 8.41 -9.39
CA CYS A 19 -1.49 9.58 -10.27
C CYS A 19 -2.06 10.77 -9.53
N ASP A 20 -1.45 11.93 -9.78
CA ASP A 20 -1.89 13.24 -9.32
C ASP A 20 -1.87 14.25 -10.47
N ASP A 21 -2.85 14.15 -11.35
CA ASP A 21 -3.12 15.10 -12.43
C ASP A 21 -4.38 15.93 -12.09
N PRO A 22 -4.49 17.20 -12.56
CA PRO A 22 -5.66 18.04 -12.29
C PRO A 22 -7.00 17.41 -12.73
N THR A 23 -6.98 16.54 -13.73
CA THR A 23 -8.15 15.87 -14.31
C THR A 23 -8.24 14.39 -13.96
N PHE A 24 -7.19 13.83 -13.36
CA PHE A 24 -7.09 12.42 -13.02
C PHE A 24 -6.33 12.23 -11.71
N LYS A 25 -6.97 11.65 -10.70
CA LYS A 25 -6.27 11.16 -9.49
C LYS A 25 -6.47 9.66 -9.34
N ALA A 26 -5.46 8.98 -8.81
CA ALA A 26 -5.54 7.58 -8.41
C ALA A 26 -4.64 7.32 -7.21
N TYR A 27 -5.19 6.59 -6.24
CA TYR A 27 -4.52 6.18 -5.01
C TYR A 27 -4.51 4.65 -4.95
N VAL A 28 -3.46 4.10 -4.34
CA VAL A 28 -3.32 2.66 -4.15
C VAL A 28 -3.73 2.33 -2.73
N PHE A 29 -4.56 1.29 -2.55
CA PHE A 29 -4.96 0.79 -1.24
C PHE A 29 -4.45 -0.64 -1.08
N ILE A 30 -3.76 -0.91 0.03
CA ILE A 30 -3.14 -2.20 0.29
C ILE A 30 -3.46 -2.63 1.71
N LYS A 31 -3.85 -3.89 1.89
CA LYS A 31 -4.10 -4.49 3.19
C LYS A 31 -3.42 -5.85 3.25
N PHE A 32 -2.61 -6.07 4.29
CA PHE A 32 -1.93 -7.34 4.53
C PHE A 32 -2.47 -8.00 5.79
N SER A 33 -2.51 -9.32 5.80
CA SER A 33 -2.66 -10.08 7.05
C SER A 33 -1.36 -10.04 7.83
N LEU A 34 -1.43 -9.97 9.17
CA LEU A 34 -0.24 -9.89 10.02
C LEU A 34 0.07 -11.17 10.78
N VAL A 35 1.36 -11.33 11.09
CA VAL A 35 1.90 -12.34 11.99
C VAL A 35 2.36 -11.70 13.31
N PRO A 36 2.39 -12.43 14.44
CA PRO A 36 2.84 -11.88 15.72
C PRO A 36 4.35 -11.58 15.75
N ASN A 37 4.76 -10.67 16.66
CA ASN A 37 6.16 -10.38 17.03
C ASN A 37 7.07 -9.79 15.94
N ILE A 38 6.54 -8.88 15.12
CA ILE A 38 7.27 -8.17 14.06
C ILE A 38 8.29 -7.19 14.67
N LYS A 39 9.52 -7.20 14.16
CA LYS A 39 10.62 -6.28 14.46
C LYS A 39 10.79 -5.18 13.40
N SER A 40 10.60 -5.53 12.14
CA SER A 40 10.67 -4.59 11.02
C SER A 40 9.75 -5.05 9.91
N ALA A 41 9.27 -4.09 9.13
CA ALA A 41 8.39 -4.33 8.01
C ALA A 41 8.76 -3.40 6.85
N TYR A 42 8.94 -3.95 5.66
CA TYR A 42 9.28 -3.19 4.45
C TYR A 42 8.31 -3.58 3.34
N LEU A 43 7.66 -2.58 2.74
CA LEU A 43 6.82 -2.80 1.58
C LEU A 43 7.70 -2.92 0.34
N TYR A 44 7.49 -3.95 -0.47
CA TYR A 44 8.10 -4.13 -1.76
C TYR A 44 7.04 -4.11 -2.86
N TRP A 45 7.35 -3.43 -3.96
CA TRP A 45 6.50 -3.34 -5.14
C TRP A 45 7.34 -3.30 -6.42
N TYR A 46 6.70 -3.62 -7.55
CA TYR A 46 7.34 -3.57 -8.85
C TYR A 46 6.67 -2.51 -9.72
N ASN A 47 7.48 -1.55 -10.19
CA ASN A 47 7.04 -0.52 -11.11
C ASN A 47 7.41 -0.90 -12.54
N TYR A 48 6.41 -1.01 -13.41
CA TYR A 48 6.60 -1.36 -14.83
C TYR A 48 6.56 -0.13 -15.75
N ASN A 49 5.91 0.96 -15.34
CA ASN A 49 5.89 2.22 -16.08
C ASN A 49 6.16 3.39 -15.13
N PHE A 50 7.34 3.98 -15.32
CA PHE A 50 8.10 4.77 -14.35
C PHE A 50 8.31 6.20 -14.84
N PRO A 51 7.32 7.10 -14.72
CA PRO A 51 7.50 8.51 -15.09
C PRO A 51 8.50 9.25 -14.18
N GLY A 52 8.94 8.62 -13.08
CA GLY A 52 9.62 9.27 -11.95
C GLY A 52 8.64 9.98 -11.02
N GLY A 53 9.03 10.14 -9.77
CA GLY A 53 8.26 10.84 -8.73
C GLY A 53 8.21 10.09 -7.41
N THR A 54 7.42 10.61 -6.47
CA THR A 54 7.30 10.04 -5.13
C THR A 54 5.85 9.90 -4.69
N GLY A 55 5.57 8.81 -3.99
CA GLY A 55 4.33 8.62 -3.23
C GLY A 55 4.58 8.73 -1.74
N THR A 56 3.55 9.04 -0.98
CA THR A 56 3.55 9.02 0.48
C THR A 56 2.63 7.92 0.97
N ILE A 57 3.12 7.12 1.92
CA ILE A 57 2.35 6.06 2.58
C ILE A 57 1.59 6.66 3.75
N TYR A 58 0.29 6.44 3.77
CA TYR A 58 -0.61 6.82 4.86
C TYR A 58 -1.32 5.60 5.45
N SER A 59 -1.65 5.69 6.73
CA SER A 59 -2.67 4.80 7.32
C SER A 59 -4.06 5.10 6.74
N ASN A 60 -4.96 4.13 6.80
CA ASN A 60 -6.39 4.33 6.51
C ASN A 60 -7.17 4.59 7.80
N ASN A 61 -8.08 5.55 7.79
CA ASN A 61 -8.89 5.89 8.97
C ASN A 61 -10.16 5.03 9.13
N ALA A 62 -10.52 4.24 8.12
CA ALA A 62 -11.71 3.39 8.12
C ALA A 62 -11.45 2.09 7.36
N ASP A 63 -12.28 1.08 7.64
CA ASP A 63 -12.21 -0.20 6.94
C ASP A 63 -12.73 -0.11 5.50
N TRP A 64 -12.34 -1.07 4.67
CA TRP A 64 -12.73 -1.19 3.27
C TRP A 64 -12.57 -2.62 2.77
N THR A 65 -13.34 -2.95 1.74
CA THR A 65 -13.23 -4.21 0.99
C THR A 65 -12.69 -3.94 -0.40
N GLU A 66 -11.85 -4.85 -0.89
CA GLU A 66 -11.15 -4.68 -2.16
C GLU A 66 -12.08 -4.57 -3.36
N THR A 67 -13.19 -5.30 -3.36
CA THR A 67 -14.21 -5.24 -4.42
C THR A 67 -15.28 -4.18 -4.20
N GLY A 68 -15.33 -3.57 -3.00
CA GLY A 68 -16.29 -2.52 -2.65
C GLY A 68 -15.72 -1.11 -2.68
N LEU A 69 -14.38 -0.97 -2.74
CA LEU A 69 -13.70 0.32 -2.71
C LEU A 69 -13.92 1.10 -4.02
N THR A 70 -14.30 2.36 -3.89
CA THR A 70 -14.52 3.31 -4.98
C THR A 70 -13.98 4.67 -4.56
N TRP A 71 -13.90 5.62 -5.47
CA TRP A 71 -13.45 6.98 -5.12
C TRP A 71 -14.38 7.63 -4.07
N ASN A 72 -15.69 7.42 -4.19
CA ASN A 72 -16.67 8.06 -3.32
C ASN A 72 -16.73 7.48 -1.90
N ASN A 73 -16.30 6.23 -1.71
CA ASN A 73 -16.37 5.55 -0.40
C ASN A 73 -14.98 5.21 0.18
N MET A 74 -13.90 5.69 -0.44
CA MET A 74 -12.56 5.38 0.04
C MET A 74 -12.29 5.98 1.43
N PRO A 75 -11.57 5.26 2.30
CA PRO A 75 -11.12 5.82 3.57
C PRO A 75 -10.26 7.07 3.39
N ALA A 76 -10.49 8.08 4.23
CA ALA A 76 -9.58 9.22 4.35
C ALA A 76 -8.19 8.76 4.81
N ALA A 77 -7.15 9.45 4.34
CA ALA A 77 -5.78 9.24 4.81
C ALA A 77 -5.64 9.68 6.27
N GLY A 78 -4.94 8.87 7.04
CA GLY A 78 -4.50 9.18 8.40
C GLY A 78 -3.09 9.75 8.43
N SER A 79 -2.30 9.36 9.42
CA SER A 79 -0.89 9.76 9.54
C SER A 79 -0.04 9.18 8.42
N SER A 80 1.03 9.89 8.06
CA SER A 80 2.05 9.44 7.10
C SER A 80 3.13 8.59 7.80
N TYR A 81 3.69 7.62 7.07
CA TYR A 81 4.67 6.66 7.59
C TYR A 81 5.91 6.51 6.73
N GLY A 82 6.03 7.29 5.66
CA GLY A 82 7.20 7.28 4.78
C GLY A 82 6.81 7.57 3.34
N THR A 83 7.81 7.49 2.47
CA THR A 83 7.66 7.70 1.03
C THR A 83 8.00 6.43 0.25
N ILE A 84 7.51 6.38 -0.98
CA ILE A 84 7.88 5.41 -2.00
C ILE A 84 8.44 6.12 -3.22
N GLY A 85 9.38 5.47 -3.91
CA GLY A 85 9.82 5.88 -5.25
C GLY A 85 9.02 5.17 -6.34
N THR A 86 9.10 5.68 -7.55
CA THR A 86 8.53 5.03 -8.74
C THR A 86 9.62 4.73 -9.77
N ASP A 87 10.78 4.28 -9.29
CA ASP A 87 11.90 3.89 -10.14
C ASP A 87 11.58 2.56 -10.85
N ALA A 88 12.20 2.30 -11.99
CA ALA A 88 11.94 1.09 -12.76
C ALA A 88 12.29 -0.18 -11.97
N GLY A 89 11.39 -1.16 -11.98
CA GLY A 89 11.61 -2.48 -11.37
C GLY A 89 11.22 -2.56 -9.89
N TRP A 90 11.95 -3.40 -9.13
CA TRP A 90 11.68 -3.61 -7.71
C TRP A 90 12.13 -2.42 -6.87
N ASN A 91 11.22 -1.95 -6.04
CA ASN A 91 11.44 -0.88 -5.08
C ASN A 91 11.07 -1.34 -3.68
N SER A 92 11.56 -0.61 -2.67
CA SER A 92 11.25 -0.86 -1.26
C SER A 92 11.02 0.42 -0.47
N SER A 93 10.14 0.37 0.53
CA SER A 93 9.91 1.48 1.44
C SER A 93 11.00 1.56 2.51
N GLY A 94 10.96 2.62 3.32
CA GLY A 94 11.57 2.60 4.66
C GLY A 94 10.89 1.60 5.60
N ASN A 95 11.40 1.47 6.82
CA ASN A 95 10.81 0.59 7.83
C ASN A 95 9.45 1.11 8.32
N LEU A 96 8.40 0.33 8.11
CA LEU A 96 7.01 0.64 8.43
C LEU A 96 6.55 0.07 9.78
N ILE A 97 7.47 -0.32 10.67
CA ILE A 97 7.14 -0.97 11.94
C ILE A 97 6.09 -0.21 12.76
N ASN A 98 6.13 1.13 12.76
CA ASN A 98 5.15 1.94 13.50
C ASN A 98 3.73 1.80 12.94
N LEU A 99 3.57 1.74 11.62
CA LEU A 99 2.29 1.52 10.96
C LEU A 99 1.77 0.10 11.22
N VAL A 100 2.64 -0.88 11.02
CA VAL A 100 2.32 -2.31 11.18
C VAL A 100 1.95 -2.64 12.63
N ASN A 101 2.54 -1.97 13.61
CA ASN A 101 2.15 -2.14 15.02
C ASN A 101 0.72 -1.66 15.31
N LEU A 102 0.19 -0.67 14.58
CA LEU A 102 -1.21 -0.24 14.73
C LEU A 102 -2.20 -1.30 14.24
N TRP A 103 -1.85 -2.04 13.20
CA TRP A 103 -2.68 -3.10 12.65
C TRP A 103 -2.88 -4.28 13.62
N ARG A 104 -2.15 -4.34 14.73
CA ARG A 104 -2.34 -5.35 15.79
C ARG A 104 -3.62 -5.13 16.61
N THR A 105 -4.12 -3.91 16.66
CA THR A 105 -5.43 -3.60 17.26
C THR A 105 -6.49 -3.50 16.17
N THR A 106 -6.22 -2.68 15.14
CA THR A 106 -7.16 -2.40 14.06
C THR A 106 -6.42 -2.31 12.74
N ASN A 107 -6.70 -3.22 11.81
CA ASN A 107 -6.02 -3.28 10.51
C ASN A 107 -6.91 -2.78 9.37
N TYR A 108 -6.82 -1.48 9.10
CA TYR A 108 -7.42 -0.88 7.91
C TYR A 108 -6.46 -0.84 6.71
N GLY A 109 -5.25 -1.42 6.84
CA GLY A 109 -4.21 -1.36 5.83
C GLY A 109 -3.59 0.03 5.68
N LEU A 110 -3.08 0.30 4.48
CA LEU A 110 -2.47 1.56 4.09
C LEU A 110 -3.06 2.06 2.77
N GLN A 111 -2.79 3.33 2.48
CA GLN A 111 -2.96 3.90 1.16
C GLN A 111 -1.71 4.67 0.74
N ILE A 112 -1.49 4.73 -0.57
CA ILE A 112 -0.40 5.47 -1.18
C ILE A 112 -1.02 6.56 -2.04
N ARG A 113 -0.57 7.79 -1.80
CA ARG A 113 -0.96 8.96 -2.57
C ARG A 113 0.29 9.62 -3.15
N SER A 114 0.15 10.30 -4.27
CA SER A 114 1.20 11.15 -4.79
C SER A 114 0.67 12.57 -4.91
N ASP A 115 1.56 13.53 -4.81
CA ASP A 115 1.29 14.96 -5.04
C ASP A 115 2.09 15.48 -6.26
N ASN A 116 2.83 14.62 -6.97
CA ASN A 116 3.76 15.02 -8.03
C ASN A 116 3.97 13.99 -9.15
N ILE A 117 3.19 12.91 -9.21
CA ILE A 117 3.31 11.88 -10.25
C ILE A 117 2.24 12.08 -11.32
N ASN A 118 2.66 12.29 -12.57
CA ASN A 118 1.73 12.38 -13.69
C ASN A 118 0.99 11.05 -13.88
N THR A 119 1.67 9.90 -13.93
CA THR A 119 1.05 8.55 -13.85
C THR A 119 2.13 7.47 -13.73
N ALA A 120 2.18 6.75 -12.60
CA ALA A 120 2.95 5.52 -12.45
C ALA A 120 2.04 4.30 -12.48
N TYR A 121 2.51 3.21 -13.10
CA TYR A 121 1.83 1.91 -13.07
C TYR A 121 2.68 0.88 -12.35
N GLU A 122 2.07 0.26 -11.35
CA GLU A 122 2.68 -0.75 -10.49
C GLU A 122 1.88 -2.04 -10.59
N TYR A 123 2.54 -3.20 -10.48
CA TYR A 123 1.80 -4.46 -10.50
C TYR A 123 0.93 -4.59 -9.24
N SER A 124 -0.28 -5.08 -9.45
CA SER A 124 -1.15 -5.51 -8.35
C SER A 124 -0.83 -6.95 -7.96
N ARG A 125 -1.59 -7.50 -7.00
CA ARG A 125 -1.50 -8.93 -6.68
C ARG A 125 -1.92 -9.84 -7.85
N GLU A 126 -2.77 -9.35 -8.74
CA GLU A 126 -3.25 -10.07 -9.93
C GLU A 126 -2.25 -9.96 -11.10
N GLY A 127 -1.16 -9.20 -10.91
CA GLY A 127 -0.09 -9.00 -11.89
C GLY A 127 1.02 -10.04 -11.83
N ALA A 128 2.03 -9.87 -12.69
CA ALA A 128 3.18 -10.77 -12.78
C ALA A 128 4.12 -10.68 -11.57
N TYR A 129 4.14 -9.53 -10.89
CA TYR A 129 5.00 -9.26 -9.73
C TYR A 129 4.18 -8.66 -8.58
N SER A 130 3.59 -9.52 -7.76
CA SER A 130 2.72 -9.11 -6.66
C SER A 130 3.49 -8.33 -5.57
N PRO A 131 2.96 -7.18 -5.09
CA PRO A 131 3.51 -6.48 -3.95
C PRO A 131 3.46 -7.34 -2.67
N TYR A 132 4.47 -7.19 -1.81
CA TYR A 132 4.54 -7.95 -0.56
C TYR A 132 5.13 -7.11 0.58
N LEU A 133 4.79 -7.50 1.81
CA LEU A 133 5.38 -6.95 3.01
C LEU A 133 6.44 -7.91 3.53
N LEU A 134 7.72 -7.52 3.45
CA LEU A 134 8.80 -8.27 4.06
C LEU A 134 8.84 -7.96 5.56
N VAL A 135 8.53 -8.96 6.39
CA VAL A 135 8.53 -8.84 7.86
C VAL A 135 9.62 -9.68 8.48
N ASN A 136 10.41 -9.08 9.37
CA ASN A 136 11.32 -9.81 10.25
C ASN A 136 10.68 -9.91 11.64
N TYR A 137 10.74 -11.07 12.27
CA TYR A 137 10.13 -11.30 13.59
C TYR A 137 11.14 -11.88 14.60
N VAL A 138 10.81 -11.77 15.89
CA VAL A 138 11.51 -12.54 16.93
C VAL A 138 10.83 -13.89 17.08
N PRO A 139 11.55 -15.01 16.98
CA PRO A 139 11.00 -16.31 17.35
C PRO A 139 10.49 -16.28 18.79
N ALA A 140 9.42 -17.02 19.07
CA ALA A 140 9.02 -17.24 20.46
C ALA A 140 10.13 -18.03 21.18
N ASN A 141 10.58 -17.53 22.33
CA ASN A 141 11.50 -18.29 23.17
C ASN A 141 10.75 -19.49 23.74
N PHE A 142 11.09 -20.70 23.30
CA PHE A 142 10.62 -21.93 23.94
C PHE A 142 11.56 -22.24 25.10
N PHE A 143 11.05 -22.13 26.33
CA PHE A 143 11.71 -22.71 27.50
C PHE A 143 11.12 -24.10 27.73
N ILE A 144 11.96 -25.13 27.68
CA ILE A 144 11.62 -26.47 28.17
C ILE A 144 12.04 -26.48 29.64
N PHE A 145 11.08 -26.57 30.55
CA PHE A 145 11.37 -26.95 31.93
C PHE A 145 11.47 -28.48 31.97
N PHE A 146 12.60 -29.00 32.46
CA PHE A 146 12.77 -30.41 32.81
C PHE A 146 12.32 -30.66 34.25
#